data_AF-A0A2V6KYX9-F1
#
_entry.id   AF-A0A2V6KYX9-F1
#
_cell.length_a   1.000
_cell.length_b   1.000
_cell.length_c   1.000
_cell.angle_alpha   90.00
_cell.angle_beta   90.00
_cell.angle_gamma   90.00
#
_symmetry.space_group_name_H-M   'P 1'
#
loop_
_entity.id
_entity.type
_entity.pdbx_description
1 polymer ?
#
loop_
_entity_poly.entity_id
_entity_poly.type
_entity_poly.pdbx_seq_one_letter_code
_entity_poly.pdbx_strand_id
1 'polypeptide(L)'
;LGLDVDVRGTIGQPVLSGSADMTINVARANNVTLPALNNFKARLNFNGDALTIQQFGGELSGGKFTVTGGVKFPKLTQPMVDLQLKADSALIARNDTLTARANADIKVTGPFASANVAGAIAMTNSHFLKTIDLIPIGLPGRPAPKPPSARPEFSFPEPPFRDWKFDVAIRTKDPVDIRGNLATGGAIADLKLTGTGLRPELQGTVRLENVEATLPFSRLQVSYGFLYFEPSDSMNPRIDLQGTSVIRDYTVRVYVYGTLDAPETIFTSQPPLAQEEIISLIATGVTRAELSGSSNVLAGRAGMLLVQQLYRKIFKKGESTQSNTVFNRLDLDVGTVDPRTGRQQVSGRFKINDQFVIVGDLGVGGTYRGMLKYLIRFR
;
A
#
# COMPACT_ATOMS: atom_id res chain seq x y z
N LEU A 1 22.13 26.82 -19.05
CA LEU A 1 21.04 26.99 -20.04
C LEU A 1 21.62 27.77 -21.21
N GLY A 2 21.50 27.29 -22.43
CA GLY A 2 21.82 28.03 -23.65
C GLY A 2 20.53 28.19 -24.46
N LEU A 3 20.28 29.38 -24.96
CA LEU A 3 19.13 29.68 -25.82
C LEU A 3 19.62 30.59 -26.93
N ASP A 4 19.43 30.15 -28.17
CA ASP A 4 19.71 30.92 -29.39
C ASP A 4 18.41 31.04 -30.17
N VAL A 5 17.98 32.26 -30.46
CA VAL A 5 16.69 32.54 -31.11
C VAL A 5 16.87 33.66 -32.12
N ASP A 6 16.46 33.39 -33.35
CA ASP A 6 16.37 34.33 -34.45
C ASP A 6 14.89 34.47 -34.89
N VAL A 7 14.45 35.70 -35.07
CA VAL A 7 13.07 36.05 -35.44
C VAL A 7 13.10 36.85 -36.72
N ARG A 8 12.52 36.28 -37.77
CA ARG A 8 12.38 36.90 -39.11
C ARG A 8 10.92 36.97 -39.52
N GLY A 9 10.63 37.55 -40.68
CA GLY A 9 9.27 37.60 -41.22
C GLY A 9 8.49 38.86 -40.81
N THR A 10 7.16 38.79 -40.85
CA THR A 10 6.27 39.92 -40.57
C THR A 10 5.55 39.74 -39.24
N ILE A 11 4.96 40.81 -38.68
CA ILE A 11 4.17 40.73 -37.44
C ILE A 11 3.02 39.72 -37.56
N GLY A 12 2.42 39.58 -38.75
CA GLY A 12 1.35 38.61 -39.01
C GLY A 12 1.83 37.18 -39.27
N GLN A 13 3.10 36.99 -39.62
CA GLN A 13 3.74 35.70 -39.91
C GLN A 13 5.22 35.73 -39.51
N PRO A 14 5.53 35.67 -38.21
CA PRO A 14 6.91 35.57 -37.76
C PRO A 14 7.45 34.17 -38.06
N VAL A 15 8.66 34.13 -38.61
CA VAL A 15 9.45 32.92 -38.81
C VAL A 15 10.46 32.89 -37.66
N LEU A 16 10.23 31.99 -36.70
CA LEU A 16 11.16 31.78 -35.59
C LEU A 16 12.13 30.66 -36.00
N SER A 17 13.40 30.80 -35.62
CA SER A 17 14.39 29.73 -35.72
C SER A 17 15.31 29.80 -34.52
N GLY A 18 15.84 28.68 -34.06
CA GLY A 18 16.68 28.71 -32.87
C GLY A 18 16.89 27.35 -32.25
N SER A 19 17.80 27.31 -31.28
CA SER A 19 18.09 26.10 -30.51
C SER A 19 18.06 26.41 -29.02
N ALA A 20 17.58 25.45 -28.24
CA ALA A 20 17.57 25.52 -26.79
C ALA A 20 18.27 24.30 -26.20
N ASP A 21 19.28 24.55 -25.37
CA ASP A 21 20.02 23.53 -24.63
C ASP A 21 19.83 23.74 -23.13
N MET A 22 19.32 22.69 -22.47
CA MET A 22 19.11 22.66 -21.03
C MET A 22 19.79 21.45 -20.43
N THR A 23 20.52 21.66 -19.34
CA THR A 23 21.04 20.60 -18.49
C THR A 23 20.70 20.95 -17.05
N ILE A 24 19.99 20.05 -16.39
CA ILE A 24 19.60 20.17 -14.99
C ILE A 24 20.15 18.94 -14.26
N ASN A 25 21.09 19.17 -13.35
CA ASN A 25 21.67 18.08 -12.57
C ASN A 25 20.65 17.51 -11.58
N VAL A 26 19.92 18.39 -10.88
CA VAL A 26 18.85 18.02 -9.94
C VAL A 26 17.75 19.09 -9.95
N ALA A 27 16.50 18.68 -10.07
CA ALA A 27 15.32 19.49 -9.80
C ALA A 27 14.39 18.74 -8.83
N ARG A 28 13.85 19.47 -7.85
CA ARG A 28 12.93 18.95 -6.84
C ARG A 28 11.61 19.71 -6.93
N ALA A 29 10.51 18.98 -6.96
CA ALA A 29 9.19 19.59 -6.86
C ALA A 29 8.90 20.01 -5.41
N ASN A 30 8.10 21.06 -5.23
CA ASN A 30 7.58 21.44 -3.91
C ASN A 30 6.56 20.40 -3.39
N ASN A 31 5.94 19.64 -4.28
CA ASN A 31 5.08 18.53 -3.93
C ASN A 31 5.93 17.31 -3.55
N VAL A 32 5.86 16.91 -2.28
CA VAL A 32 6.60 15.78 -1.70
C VAL A 32 6.29 14.45 -2.41
N THR A 33 5.14 14.35 -3.09
CA THR A 33 4.77 13.11 -3.78
C THR A 33 5.41 12.92 -5.14
N LEU A 34 5.98 13.98 -5.70
CA LEU A 34 6.68 13.95 -6.98
C LEU A 34 8.17 13.65 -6.78
N PRO A 35 8.75 12.74 -7.56
CA PRO A 35 10.17 12.38 -7.47
C PRO A 35 11.08 13.54 -7.86
N ALA A 36 12.31 13.54 -7.34
CA ALA A 36 13.35 14.39 -7.87
C ALA A 36 13.73 13.97 -9.30
N LEU A 37 13.91 14.97 -10.16
CA LEU A 37 14.44 14.84 -11.51
C LEU A 37 15.96 15.01 -11.46
N ASN A 38 16.71 14.02 -11.94
CA ASN A 38 18.16 14.04 -11.97
C ASN A 38 18.69 13.94 -13.42
N ASN A 39 19.88 14.47 -13.65
CA ASN A 39 20.66 14.29 -14.88
C ASN A 39 19.85 14.61 -16.16
N PHE A 40 18.95 15.59 -16.07
CA PHE A 40 18.06 15.94 -17.15
C PHE A 40 18.80 16.74 -18.22
N LYS A 41 18.62 16.33 -19.47
CA LYS A 41 19.15 17.00 -20.65
C LYS A 41 18.03 17.21 -21.65
N ALA A 42 17.93 18.42 -22.18
CA ALA A 42 17.07 18.73 -23.30
C ALA A 42 17.83 19.53 -24.36
N ARG A 43 17.64 19.14 -25.62
CA ARG A 43 18.04 19.87 -26.82
C ARG A 43 16.86 19.95 -27.74
N LEU A 44 16.41 21.17 -27.98
CA LEU A 44 15.27 21.48 -28.82
C LEU A 44 15.75 22.31 -30.00
N ASN A 45 15.22 22.03 -31.19
CA ASN A 45 15.47 22.84 -32.37
C ASN A 45 14.14 23.37 -32.89
N PHE A 46 14.05 24.68 -33.03
CA PHE A 46 12.91 25.34 -33.62
C PHE A 46 13.29 25.80 -35.02
N ASN A 47 12.49 25.45 -36.02
CA ASN A 47 12.67 25.87 -37.40
C ASN A 47 11.32 26.14 -38.06
N GLY A 48 11.04 27.40 -38.37
CA GLY A 48 9.85 27.82 -39.09
C GLY A 48 8.60 27.75 -38.21
N ASP A 49 7.81 26.70 -38.38
CA ASP A 49 6.58 26.43 -37.62
C ASP A 49 6.68 25.12 -36.82
N ALA A 50 7.88 24.55 -36.68
CA ALA A 50 8.08 23.27 -36.01
C ALA A 50 9.19 23.32 -34.95
N LEU A 51 8.87 22.84 -33.75
CA LEU A 51 9.81 22.49 -32.69
C LEU A 51 10.08 20.99 -32.75
N THR A 52 11.33 20.59 -32.92
CA THR A 52 11.77 19.20 -32.90
C THR A 52 12.59 18.92 -31.64
N ILE A 53 12.31 17.81 -30.99
CA ILE A 53 13.04 17.33 -29.84
C ILE A 53 14.20 16.46 -30.32
N GLN A 54 15.43 16.95 -30.18
CA GLN A 54 16.64 16.18 -30.51
C GLN A 54 17.10 15.33 -29.33
N GLN A 55 16.96 15.87 -28.12
CA GLN A 55 17.23 15.17 -26.88
C GLN A 55 16.25 15.67 -25.84
N PHE A 56 15.62 14.78 -25.09
CA PHE A 56 14.84 15.14 -23.91
C PHE A 56 14.73 13.92 -23.02
N GLY A 57 15.39 13.95 -21.87
CA GLY A 57 15.39 12.81 -20.97
C GLY A 57 16.22 13.02 -19.74
N GLY A 58 16.04 12.15 -18.77
CA GLY A 58 16.71 12.20 -17.49
C GLY A 58 16.32 11.01 -16.63
N GLU A 59 16.49 11.16 -15.32
CA GLU A 59 16.25 10.11 -14.34
C GLU A 59 15.23 10.56 -13.29
N LEU A 60 14.21 9.75 -13.06
CA LEU A 60 13.22 9.92 -11.99
C LEU A 60 13.49 8.87 -10.92
N SER A 61 14.24 9.27 -9.88
CA SER A 61 14.64 8.41 -8.75
C SER A 61 15.17 7.04 -9.20
N GLY A 62 16.16 7.07 -10.12
CA GLY A 62 16.88 5.91 -10.65
C GLY A 62 16.27 5.25 -11.90
N GLY A 63 15.05 5.60 -12.30
CA GLY A 63 14.47 5.14 -13.56
C GLY A 63 14.67 6.15 -14.68
N LYS A 64 15.02 5.68 -15.88
CA LYS A 64 15.30 6.56 -17.04
C LYS A 64 14.01 6.86 -17.79
N PHE A 65 13.90 8.08 -18.31
CA PHE A 65 12.85 8.43 -19.26
C PHE A 65 13.40 9.25 -20.42
N THR A 66 12.73 9.14 -21.56
CA THR A 66 13.01 9.89 -22.77
C THR A 66 11.72 10.35 -23.41
N VAL A 67 11.74 11.55 -24.00
CA VAL A 67 10.67 12.06 -24.85
C VAL A 67 11.25 12.35 -26.23
N THR A 68 10.56 11.90 -27.27
CA THR A 68 10.91 12.15 -28.68
C THR A 68 9.71 12.73 -29.41
N GLY A 69 9.94 13.34 -30.57
CA GLY A 69 8.90 13.92 -31.41
C GLY A 69 9.01 15.43 -31.50
N GLY A 70 7.88 16.13 -31.53
CA GLY A 70 7.88 17.57 -31.70
C GLY A 70 6.52 18.24 -31.56
N VAL A 71 6.52 19.55 -31.82
CA VAL A 71 5.34 20.40 -31.79
C VAL A 71 5.30 21.20 -33.10
N LYS A 72 4.18 21.19 -33.80
CA LYS A 72 3.92 22.06 -34.95
C LYS A 72 3.04 23.23 -34.54
N PHE A 73 3.24 24.38 -35.15
CA PHE A 73 2.56 25.62 -34.85
C PHE A 73 1.86 26.16 -36.11
N PRO A 74 0.77 25.54 -36.58
CA PRO A 74 -0.04 26.10 -37.67
C PRO A 74 -0.44 27.56 -37.40
N LYS A 75 -0.67 27.87 -36.12
CA LYS A 75 -0.63 29.21 -35.55
C LYS A 75 0.19 29.15 -34.26
N LEU A 76 0.89 30.22 -33.91
CA LEU A 76 1.67 30.28 -32.66
C LEU A 76 0.81 29.98 -31.41
N THR A 77 -0.49 30.29 -31.47
CA THR A 77 -1.46 30.04 -30.38
C THR A 77 -2.12 28.67 -30.43
N GLN A 78 -1.89 27.86 -31.47
CA GLN A 78 -2.52 26.56 -31.69
C GLN A 78 -1.48 25.45 -31.90
N PRO A 79 -0.65 25.14 -30.88
CA PRO A 79 0.34 24.08 -30.98
C PRO A 79 -0.33 22.72 -31.16
N MET A 80 0.17 21.94 -32.12
CA MET A 80 -0.13 20.53 -32.32
C MET A 80 1.05 19.69 -31.86
N VAL A 81 0.82 18.78 -30.93
CA VAL A 81 1.86 17.89 -30.38
C VAL A 81 1.83 16.54 -31.07
N ASP A 82 3.01 15.96 -31.28
CA ASP A 82 3.21 14.53 -31.55
C ASP A 82 4.45 14.10 -30.78
N LEU A 83 4.22 13.56 -29.58
CA LEU A 83 5.24 13.24 -28.60
C LEU A 83 5.15 11.76 -28.24
N GLN A 84 6.31 11.13 -28.09
CA GLN A 84 6.44 9.76 -27.61
C GLN A 84 7.28 9.77 -26.35
N LEU A 85 6.68 9.38 -25.23
CA LEU A 85 7.34 9.18 -23.95
C LEU A 85 7.66 7.70 -23.79
N LYS A 86 8.90 7.40 -23.40
CA LYS A 86 9.33 6.08 -22.94
C LYS A 86 9.97 6.20 -21.58
N ALA A 87 9.63 5.30 -20.68
CA ALA A 87 10.21 5.23 -19.34
C ALA A 87 10.53 3.79 -18.97
N ASP A 88 11.64 3.60 -18.26
CA ASP A 88 12.06 2.30 -17.71
C ASP A 88 12.27 2.42 -16.20
N SER A 89 11.44 1.68 -15.47
CA SER A 89 11.33 1.67 -14.01
C SER A 89 11.28 3.08 -13.41
N ALA A 90 10.58 4.04 -14.03
CA ALA A 90 10.50 5.40 -13.49
C ALA A 90 9.63 5.44 -12.23
N LEU A 91 10.05 6.16 -11.20
CA LEU A 91 9.20 6.43 -10.05
C LEU A 91 8.11 7.44 -10.47
N ILE A 92 6.84 7.02 -10.47
CA ILE A 92 5.72 7.86 -10.94
C ILE A 92 4.92 8.47 -9.80
N ALA A 93 4.88 7.82 -8.63
CA ALA A 93 4.25 8.36 -7.43
C ALA A 93 4.93 7.81 -6.18
N ARG A 94 5.08 8.67 -5.17
CA ARG A 94 5.52 8.26 -3.83
C ARG A 94 4.70 8.99 -2.78
N ASN A 95 4.19 8.29 -1.78
CA ASN A 95 3.66 8.88 -0.56
C ASN A 95 3.95 7.94 0.61
N ASP A 96 3.46 8.23 1.81
CA ASP A 96 3.71 7.42 3.01
C ASP A 96 3.20 5.98 2.88
N THR A 97 2.28 5.73 1.94
CA THR A 97 1.60 4.44 1.75
C THR A 97 1.89 3.74 0.43
N LEU A 98 2.41 4.43 -0.57
CA LEU A 98 2.57 3.91 -1.92
C LEU A 98 3.90 4.37 -2.51
N THR A 99 4.63 3.43 -3.07
CA THR A 99 5.72 3.69 -4.01
C THR A 99 5.38 2.99 -5.31
N ALA A 100 5.06 3.77 -6.34
CA ALA A 100 4.67 3.27 -7.65
C ALA A 100 5.78 3.54 -8.66
N ARG A 101 6.35 2.47 -9.24
CA ARG A 101 7.28 2.57 -10.36
C ARG A 101 6.70 1.87 -11.59
N ALA A 102 6.99 2.41 -12.77
CA ALA A 102 6.46 1.85 -14.00
C ALA A 102 7.40 2.00 -15.18
N ASN A 103 7.27 1.06 -16.10
CA ASN A 103 7.69 1.22 -17.48
C ASN A 103 6.53 1.87 -18.24
N ALA A 104 6.83 2.78 -19.16
CA ALA A 104 5.80 3.47 -19.92
C ALA A 104 6.19 3.57 -21.39
N ASP A 105 5.22 3.41 -22.26
CA ASP A 105 5.28 3.73 -23.68
C ASP A 105 3.98 4.48 -24.01
N ILE A 106 4.05 5.81 -24.03
CA ILE A 106 2.91 6.72 -24.09
C ILE A 106 3.09 7.69 -25.25
N LYS A 107 2.10 7.75 -26.13
CA LYS A 107 2.02 8.68 -27.24
C LYS A 107 1.02 9.80 -26.91
N VAL A 108 1.41 11.04 -27.15
CA VAL A 108 0.56 12.23 -26.98
C VAL A 108 0.43 12.93 -28.32
N THR A 109 -0.79 13.04 -28.85
CA THR A 109 -1.05 13.60 -30.19
C THR A 109 -2.22 14.57 -30.23
N GLY A 110 -2.15 15.53 -31.15
CA GLY A 110 -3.24 16.44 -31.48
C GLY A 110 -3.04 17.85 -30.94
N PRO A 111 -4.09 18.69 -30.88
CA PRO A 111 -3.98 20.03 -30.32
C PRO A 111 -3.54 19.98 -28.85
N PHE A 112 -2.54 20.76 -28.45
CA PHE A 112 -2.05 20.76 -27.07
C PHE A 112 -3.14 21.08 -26.04
N ALA A 113 -4.15 21.86 -26.42
CA ALA A 113 -5.29 22.17 -25.55
C ALA A 113 -6.23 20.98 -25.29
N SER A 114 -6.20 19.93 -26.11
CA SER A 114 -7.12 18.78 -26.05
C SER A 114 -6.48 17.50 -26.56
N ALA A 115 -5.22 17.29 -26.19
CA ALA A 115 -4.41 16.20 -26.73
C ALA A 115 -4.96 14.82 -26.35
N ASN A 116 -4.72 13.84 -27.21
CA ASN A 116 -5.01 12.44 -26.93
C ASN A 116 -3.74 11.77 -26.38
N VAL A 117 -3.88 11.06 -25.26
CA VAL A 117 -2.82 10.33 -24.58
C VAL A 117 -3.15 8.85 -24.68
N ALA A 118 -2.38 8.09 -25.43
CA ALA A 118 -2.60 6.67 -25.65
C ALA A 118 -1.34 5.85 -25.41
N GLY A 119 -1.49 4.61 -24.95
CA GLY A 119 -0.35 3.69 -24.83
C GLY A 119 -0.47 2.72 -23.67
N ALA A 120 0.68 2.30 -23.13
CA ALA A 120 0.74 1.30 -22.08
C ALA A 120 1.69 1.69 -20.94
N ILE A 121 1.27 1.35 -19.73
CA ILE A 121 2.04 1.46 -18.49
C ILE A 121 2.14 0.06 -17.91
N ALA A 122 3.35 -0.36 -17.57
CA ALA A 122 3.62 -1.61 -16.87
C ALA A 122 4.22 -1.33 -15.49
N MET A 123 3.43 -1.51 -14.44
CA MET A 123 3.85 -1.40 -13.05
C MET A 123 4.93 -2.44 -12.74
N THR A 124 6.03 -2.00 -12.13
CA THR A 124 7.17 -2.85 -11.74
C THR A 124 7.70 -2.35 -10.40
N ASN A 125 8.31 -3.22 -9.59
CA ASN A 125 8.97 -2.86 -8.33
C ASN A 125 8.18 -1.85 -7.47
N SER A 126 6.86 -2.06 -7.38
CA SER A 126 5.93 -1.16 -6.71
C SER A 126 5.53 -1.76 -5.37
N HIS A 127 5.41 -0.91 -4.35
CA HIS A 127 5.11 -1.32 -2.99
C HIS A 127 3.97 -0.51 -2.42
N PHE A 128 3.04 -1.19 -1.76
CA PHE A 128 1.97 -0.58 -0.98
C PHE A 128 2.18 -0.89 0.49
N LEU A 129 2.48 0.14 1.29
CA LEU A 129 2.78 0.03 2.71
C LEU A 129 1.70 0.68 3.56
N LYS A 130 0.93 -0.09 4.32
CA LYS A 130 -0.07 0.47 5.24
C LYS A 130 0.08 -0.11 6.63
N THR A 131 0.40 0.76 7.58
CA THR A 131 0.45 0.41 9.00
C THR A 131 -0.83 0.88 9.66
N ILE A 132 -1.60 -0.06 10.21
CA ILE A 132 -2.83 0.21 10.95
C ILE A 132 -2.54 0.05 12.44
N ASP A 133 -2.73 1.11 13.22
CA ASP A 133 -2.60 1.05 14.67
C ASP A 133 -3.82 0.38 15.30
N LEU A 134 -3.70 -0.90 15.67
CA LEU A 134 -4.69 -1.65 16.43
C LEU A 134 -4.66 -1.25 17.92
N ILE A 135 -4.80 0.04 18.25
CA ILE A 135 -4.93 0.45 19.65
C ILE A 135 -6.36 0.12 20.12
N PRO A 136 -6.55 -0.51 21.30
CA PRO A 136 -7.87 -0.65 21.88
C PRO A 136 -8.52 0.73 22.04
N ILE A 137 -9.68 0.91 21.41
CA ILE A 137 -10.52 2.09 21.60
C ILE A 137 -10.85 2.16 23.10
N GLY A 138 -10.38 3.21 23.80
CA GLY A 138 -10.71 3.41 25.22
C GLY A 138 -9.55 3.60 26.22
N LEU A 139 -8.29 3.72 25.78
CA LEU A 139 -7.24 4.22 26.69
C LEU A 139 -7.51 5.69 27.04
N PRO A 140 -7.62 6.06 28.34
CA PRO A 140 -7.82 7.45 28.73
C PRO A 140 -6.66 8.32 28.21
N GLY A 141 -7.00 9.38 27.46
CA GLY A 141 -6.04 10.37 26.94
C GLY A 141 -5.61 10.21 25.48
N ARG A 142 -6.17 9.28 24.70
CA ARG A 142 -5.96 9.23 23.24
C ARG A 142 -7.22 9.61 22.46
N PRO A 143 -7.14 10.54 21.48
CA PRO A 143 -8.25 10.84 20.60
C PRO A 143 -8.73 9.59 19.86
N ALA A 144 -10.04 9.49 19.60
CA ALA A 144 -10.58 8.50 18.68
C ALA A 144 -9.84 8.56 17.32
N PRO A 145 -9.69 7.42 16.61
CA PRO A 145 -9.11 7.43 15.27
C PRO A 145 -9.78 8.50 14.42
N LYS A 146 -8.99 9.40 13.83
CA LYS A 146 -9.54 10.42 12.94
C LYS A 146 -10.31 9.71 11.82
N PRO A 147 -11.51 10.18 11.44
CA PRO A 147 -12.24 9.62 10.31
C PRO A 147 -11.32 9.62 9.07
N PRO A 148 -11.49 8.64 8.16
CA PRO A 148 -10.72 8.59 6.93
C PRO A 148 -10.77 9.97 6.26
N SER A 149 -9.60 10.49 5.86
CA SER A 149 -9.53 11.71 5.06
C SER A 149 -10.42 11.57 3.83
N ALA A 150 -11.06 12.67 3.40
CA ALA A 150 -11.87 12.73 2.18
C ALA A 150 -11.16 12.03 1.00
N ARG A 151 -11.94 11.35 0.15
CA ARG A 151 -11.42 10.62 -1.01
C ARG A 151 -10.46 11.53 -1.78
N PRO A 152 -9.24 11.08 -2.10
CA PRO A 152 -8.40 11.82 -3.03
C PRO A 152 -9.14 11.89 -4.38
N GLU A 153 -9.56 13.08 -4.78
CA GLU A 153 -10.10 13.31 -6.11
C GLU A 153 -8.95 13.19 -7.11
N PHE A 154 -8.94 12.13 -7.91
CA PHE A 154 -8.03 12.00 -9.03
C PHE A 154 -8.63 12.77 -10.22
N SER A 155 -8.29 14.05 -10.31
CA SER A 155 -8.71 14.95 -11.39
C SER A 155 -7.62 15.98 -11.66
N PHE A 156 -7.54 16.41 -12.92
CA PHE A 156 -6.71 17.51 -13.38
C PHE A 156 -7.65 18.66 -13.78
N PRO A 157 -8.06 19.54 -12.85
CA PRO A 157 -9.08 20.55 -13.12
C PRO A 157 -8.58 21.69 -14.01
N GLU A 158 -7.28 21.88 -14.12
CA GLU A 158 -6.68 23.01 -14.83
C GLU A 158 -6.33 22.68 -16.28
N PRO A 159 -6.68 23.54 -17.25
CA PRO A 159 -6.16 23.47 -18.60
C PRO A 159 -4.62 23.56 -18.65
N PRO A 160 -3.96 22.91 -19.62
CA PRO A 160 -4.56 22.15 -20.73
C PRO A 160 -4.96 20.73 -20.34
N PHE A 161 -4.40 20.18 -19.24
CA PHE A 161 -4.55 18.77 -18.89
C PHE A 161 -6.01 18.37 -18.64
N ARG A 162 -6.83 19.29 -18.14
CA ARG A 162 -8.29 19.12 -17.99
C ARG A 162 -8.98 18.50 -19.20
N ASP A 163 -8.63 18.96 -20.39
CA ASP A 163 -9.32 18.64 -21.64
C ASP A 163 -8.60 17.56 -22.46
N TRP A 164 -7.49 17.02 -21.93
CA TRP A 164 -6.79 15.88 -22.53
C TRP A 164 -7.62 14.61 -22.39
N LYS A 165 -7.54 13.74 -23.38
CA LYS A 165 -8.27 12.45 -23.43
C LYS A 165 -7.30 11.30 -23.20
N PHE A 166 -7.70 10.33 -22.38
CA PHE A 166 -6.86 9.17 -22.06
C PHE A 166 -7.38 7.90 -22.73
N ASP A 167 -6.44 7.07 -23.20
CA ASP A 167 -6.64 5.69 -23.63
C ASP A 167 -5.38 4.88 -23.27
N VAL A 168 -5.20 4.64 -21.97
CA VAL A 168 -3.96 4.07 -21.44
C VAL A 168 -4.23 2.72 -20.78
N ALA A 169 -3.58 1.67 -21.27
CA ALA A 169 -3.60 0.36 -20.62
C ALA A 169 -2.60 0.35 -19.46
N ILE A 170 -3.01 -0.08 -18.26
CA ILE A 170 -2.18 -0.16 -17.06
C ILE A 170 -2.15 -1.60 -16.62
N ARG A 171 -0.98 -2.23 -16.71
CA ARG A 171 -0.77 -3.62 -16.33
C ARG A 171 0.34 -3.75 -15.32
N THR A 172 0.41 -4.90 -14.68
CA THR A 172 1.49 -5.23 -13.76
C THR A 172 2.48 -6.16 -14.44
N LYS A 173 3.75 -5.77 -14.50
CA LYS A 173 4.85 -6.65 -14.94
C LYS A 173 5.25 -7.62 -13.83
N ASP A 174 5.40 -7.08 -12.62
CA ASP A 174 5.73 -7.82 -11.40
C ASP A 174 4.71 -7.42 -10.32
N PRO A 175 4.11 -8.38 -9.56
CA PRO A 175 3.07 -8.07 -8.58
C PRO A 175 3.43 -6.87 -7.70
N VAL A 176 2.46 -5.97 -7.52
CA VAL A 176 2.61 -4.86 -6.56
C VAL A 176 2.63 -5.47 -5.16
N ASP A 177 3.72 -5.25 -4.46
CA ASP A 177 4.00 -5.89 -3.19
C ASP A 177 3.28 -5.16 -2.05
N ILE A 178 2.34 -5.85 -1.42
CA ILE A 178 1.56 -5.37 -0.28
C ILE A 178 2.35 -5.68 0.99
N ARG A 179 2.73 -4.64 1.72
CA ARG A 179 3.50 -4.72 2.97
C ARG A 179 2.84 -3.91 4.08
N GLY A 180 1.92 -4.52 4.79
CA GLY A 180 1.31 -3.95 5.99
C GLY A 180 1.71 -4.68 7.27
N ASN A 181 1.43 -4.05 8.40
CA ASN A 181 1.57 -4.71 9.71
C ASN A 181 0.48 -5.76 9.97
N LEU A 182 -0.63 -5.69 9.21
CA LEU A 182 -1.77 -6.60 9.28
C LEU A 182 -2.00 -7.42 8.02
N ALA A 183 -1.36 -7.10 6.89
CA ALA A 183 -1.53 -7.84 5.65
C ALA A 183 -0.25 -7.83 4.81
N THR A 184 0.08 -8.97 4.20
CA THR A 184 1.18 -9.10 3.23
C THR A 184 0.71 -9.86 2.01
N GLY A 185 1.25 -9.57 0.82
CA GLY A 185 0.95 -10.34 -0.40
C GLY A 185 1.27 -9.57 -1.67
N GLY A 186 0.68 -9.95 -2.78
CA GLY A 186 0.85 -9.30 -4.08
C GLY A 186 -0.49 -8.85 -4.69
N ALA A 187 -0.43 -7.85 -5.57
CA ALA A 187 -1.56 -7.45 -6.40
C ALA A 187 -1.15 -7.39 -7.88
N ILE A 188 -1.96 -8.00 -8.74
CA ILE A 188 -1.81 -7.96 -10.19
C ILE A 188 -2.96 -7.15 -10.77
N ALA A 189 -2.63 -6.03 -11.39
CA ALA A 189 -3.57 -5.15 -12.05
C ALA A 189 -3.62 -5.39 -13.57
N ASP A 190 -4.83 -5.41 -14.12
CA ASP A 190 -5.13 -5.20 -15.55
C ASP A 190 -6.26 -4.16 -15.62
N LEU A 191 -5.85 -2.92 -15.86
CA LEU A 191 -6.68 -1.73 -15.78
C LEU A 191 -6.56 -0.92 -17.08
N LYS A 192 -7.55 -0.07 -17.31
CA LYS A 192 -7.57 0.89 -18.40
C LYS A 192 -8.00 2.25 -17.88
N LEU A 193 -7.24 3.27 -18.22
CA LEU A 193 -7.54 4.67 -17.95
C LEU A 193 -8.13 5.31 -19.20
N THR A 194 -9.36 5.79 -19.09
CA THR A 194 -10.14 6.51 -20.11
C THR A 194 -10.64 7.85 -19.58
N GLY A 195 -11.55 8.50 -20.32
CA GLY A 195 -12.12 9.78 -19.93
C GLY A 195 -11.20 10.96 -20.24
N THR A 196 -11.32 12.02 -19.45
CA THR A 196 -10.55 13.27 -19.62
C THR A 196 -9.73 13.61 -18.39
N GLY A 197 -8.88 14.63 -18.47
CA GLY A 197 -8.21 15.19 -17.28
C GLY A 197 -9.17 15.55 -16.17
N LEU A 198 -10.29 16.18 -16.51
CA LEU A 198 -11.32 16.56 -15.54
C LEU A 198 -12.02 15.37 -14.90
N ARG A 199 -12.29 14.33 -15.71
CA ARG A 199 -12.98 13.10 -15.27
C ARG A 199 -12.22 11.89 -15.80
N PRO A 200 -11.13 11.49 -15.13
CA PRO A 200 -10.43 10.28 -15.49
C PRO A 200 -11.25 9.07 -15.02
N GLU A 201 -11.40 8.10 -15.91
CA GLU A 201 -12.20 6.90 -15.67
C GLU A 201 -11.27 5.69 -15.63
N LEU A 202 -11.23 4.99 -14.50
CA LEU A 202 -10.43 3.79 -14.32
C LEU A 202 -11.34 2.57 -14.31
N GLN A 203 -11.03 1.60 -15.16
CA GLN A 203 -11.80 0.37 -15.28
C GLN A 203 -10.91 -0.86 -15.37
N GLY A 204 -11.44 -2.01 -14.96
CA GLY A 204 -10.74 -3.29 -15.05
C GLY A 204 -10.68 -4.01 -13.71
N THR A 205 -9.63 -4.81 -13.51
CA THR A 205 -9.53 -5.68 -12.33
C THR A 205 -8.16 -5.65 -11.69
N VAL A 206 -8.15 -5.81 -10.36
CA VAL A 206 -6.94 -6.10 -9.59
C VAL A 206 -7.16 -7.41 -8.87
N ARG A 207 -6.30 -8.40 -9.13
CA ARG A 207 -6.31 -9.69 -8.48
C ARG A 207 -5.27 -9.73 -7.36
N LEU A 208 -5.68 -10.17 -6.19
CA LEU A 208 -4.82 -10.37 -5.04
C LEU A 208 -4.19 -11.76 -5.10
N GLU A 209 -2.90 -11.86 -4.81
CA GLU A 209 -2.13 -13.10 -4.82
C GLU A 209 -1.39 -13.28 -3.50
N ASN A 210 -1.41 -14.50 -2.97
CA ASN A 210 -0.65 -14.88 -1.77
C ASN A 210 -0.88 -13.91 -0.60
N VAL A 211 -2.11 -13.39 -0.46
CA VAL A 211 -2.42 -12.43 0.60
C VAL A 211 -2.68 -13.17 1.90
N GLU A 212 -1.93 -12.81 2.93
CA GLU A 212 -2.15 -13.25 4.31
C GLU A 212 -2.42 -12.02 5.17
N ALA A 213 -3.54 -12.01 5.89
CA ALA A 213 -3.81 -11.03 6.92
C ALA A 213 -3.44 -11.59 8.30
N THR A 214 -2.51 -10.94 8.99
CA THR A 214 -2.07 -11.29 10.34
C THR A 214 -2.73 -10.38 11.36
N LEU A 215 -3.66 -10.93 12.13
CA LEU A 215 -4.23 -10.32 13.33
C LEU A 215 -3.47 -10.80 14.57
N PRO A 216 -3.66 -10.17 15.76
CA PRO A 216 -2.90 -10.54 16.95
C PRO A 216 -3.02 -12.01 17.39
N PHE A 217 -4.18 -12.64 17.14
CA PHE A 217 -4.49 -14.01 17.56
C PHE A 217 -4.95 -14.93 16.41
N SER A 218 -4.98 -14.44 15.17
CA SER A 218 -5.44 -15.21 14.02
C SER A 218 -4.67 -14.82 12.75
N ARG A 219 -4.62 -15.76 11.80
CA ARG A 219 -4.06 -15.54 10.46
C ARG A 219 -5.08 -15.95 9.43
N LEU A 220 -5.47 -15.00 8.60
CA LEU A 220 -6.41 -15.21 7.51
C LEU A 220 -5.62 -15.37 6.22
N GLN A 221 -5.70 -16.54 5.61
CA GLN A 221 -5.17 -16.78 4.27
C GLN A 221 -6.26 -16.45 3.25
N VAL A 222 -5.97 -15.50 2.36
CA VAL A 222 -6.88 -15.13 1.27
C VAL A 222 -6.72 -16.15 0.15
N SER A 223 -7.78 -16.92 -0.09
CA SER A 223 -7.81 -17.92 -1.15
C SER A 223 -8.20 -17.29 -2.50
N TYR A 224 -9.02 -16.25 -2.47
CA TYR A 224 -9.55 -15.55 -3.63
C TYR A 224 -9.72 -14.07 -3.28
N GLY A 225 -9.30 -13.15 -4.15
CA GLY A 225 -9.44 -11.72 -3.88
C GLY A 225 -9.35 -10.89 -5.16
N PHE A 226 -10.40 -10.12 -5.43
CA PHE A 226 -10.51 -9.26 -6.60
C PHE A 226 -11.03 -7.88 -6.19
N LEU A 227 -10.54 -6.86 -6.90
CA LEU A 227 -11.14 -5.54 -6.94
C LEU A 227 -11.59 -5.25 -8.37
N TYR A 228 -12.83 -4.81 -8.51
CA TYR A 228 -13.45 -4.45 -9.79
C TYR A 228 -13.60 -2.94 -9.86
N PHE A 229 -12.90 -2.33 -10.83
CA PHE A 229 -12.96 -0.90 -11.10
C PHE A 229 -14.00 -0.64 -12.19
N GLU A 230 -14.95 0.24 -11.90
CA GLU A 230 -16.02 0.63 -12.80
C GLU A 230 -15.90 2.13 -13.12
N PRO A 231 -16.06 2.57 -14.39
CA PRO A 231 -15.91 3.97 -14.77
C PRO A 231 -16.75 4.95 -13.93
N SER A 232 -17.96 4.53 -13.55
CA SER A 232 -18.94 5.32 -12.80
C SER A 232 -18.47 5.72 -11.38
N ASP A 233 -17.62 4.91 -10.75
CA ASP A 233 -17.05 5.19 -9.42
C ASP A 233 -15.61 4.68 -9.34
N SER A 234 -14.77 5.22 -10.22
CA SER A 234 -13.39 4.77 -10.48
C SER A 234 -12.47 4.75 -9.25
N MET A 235 -12.82 5.47 -8.18
CA MET A 235 -12.03 5.56 -6.94
C MET A 235 -12.59 4.71 -5.80
N ASN A 236 -13.68 3.98 -6.02
CA ASN A 236 -14.34 3.15 -5.02
C ASN A 236 -14.73 1.79 -5.64
N PRO A 237 -13.72 0.97 -5.98
CA PRO A 237 -13.94 -0.31 -6.64
C PRO A 237 -14.74 -1.26 -5.73
N ARG A 238 -15.43 -2.21 -6.37
CA ARG A 238 -16.09 -3.31 -5.67
C ARG A 238 -15.05 -4.34 -5.25
N ILE A 239 -15.01 -4.70 -3.98
CA ILE A 239 -14.19 -5.80 -3.45
C ILE A 239 -14.99 -7.11 -3.50
N ASP A 240 -14.30 -8.21 -3.77
CA ASP A 240 -14.79 -9.58 -3.61
C ASP A 240 -13.61 -10.42 -3.12
N LEU A 241 -13.65 -10.82 -1.85
CA LEU A 241 -12.54 -11.47 -1.18
C LEU A 241 -13.04 -12.61 -0.30
N GLN A 242 -12.40 -13.75 -0.43
CA GLN A 242 -12.61 -14.91 0.42
C GLN A 242 -11.31 -15.32 1.11
N GLY A 243 -11.39 -15.46 2.43
CA GLY A 243 -10.29 -15.94 3.25
C GLY A 243 -10.69 -17.09 4.17
N THR A 244 -9.71 -17.85 4.61
CA THR A 244 -9.85 -18.92 5.60
C THR A 244 -8.83 -18.75 6.72
N SER A 245 -9.26 -18.94 7.96
CA SER A 245 -8.42 -18.90 9.16
C SER A 245 -8.72 -20.13 10.00
N VAL A 246 -7.68 -20.86 10.40
CA VAL A 246 -7.82 -21.97 11.35
C VAL A 246 -7.40 -21.47 12.73
N ILE A 247 -8.34 -21.46 13.66
CA ILE A 247 -8.14 -20.98 15.03
C ILE A 247 -8.52 -22.11 15.96
N ARG A 248 -7.51 -22.78 16.54
CA ARG A 248 -7.68 -24.00 17.33
C ARG A 248 -8.38 -25.09 16.51
N ASP A 249 -9.55 -25.51 16.93
CA ASP A 249 -10.45 -26.51 16.36
C ASP A 249 -11.50 -25.92 15.41
N TYR A 250 -11.53 -24.60 15.22
CA TYR A 250 -12.46 -23.93 14.33
C TYR A 250 -11.80 -23.55 13.00
N THR A 251 -12.46 -23.93 11.91
CA THR A 251 -12.18 -23.38 10.58
C THR A 251 -13.14 -22.22 10.32
N VAL A 252 -12.61 -21.01 10.27
CA VAL A 252 -13.37 -19.78 10.01
C VAL A 252 -13.18 -19.36 8.57
N ARG A 253 -14.28 -19.10 7.86
CA ARG A 253 -14.26 -18.50 6.52
C ARG A 253 -14.78 -17.08 6.59
N VAL A 254 -14.12 -16.19 5.86
CA VAL A 254 -14.44 -14.78 5.77
C VAL A 254 -14.76 -14.47 4.32
N TYR A 255 -15.87 -13.77 4.10
CA TYR A 255 -16.25 -13.24 2.81
C TYR A 255 -16.45 -11.73 2.93
N VAL A 256 -15.68 -10.96 2.16
CA VAL A 256 -15.74 -9.49 2.14
C VAL A 256 -16.19 -9.08 0.74
N TYR A 257 -17.25 -8.28 0.67
CA TYR A 257 -17.80 -7.79 -0.60
C TYR A 257 -18.33 -6.37 -0.46
N GLY A 258 -18.83 -5.79 -1.55
CA GLY A 258 -19.34 -4.42 -1.57
C GLY A 258 -18.29 -3.42 -2.06
N THR A 259 -18.47 -2.14 -1.77
CA THR A 259 -17.53 -1.10 -2.23
C THR A 259 -16.44 -0.86 -1.17
N LEU A 260 -15.29 -0.30 -1.54
CA LEU A 260 -14.24 -0.01 -0.55
C LEU A 260 -14.69 0.96 0.55
N ASP A 261 -15.64 1.85 0.26
CA ASP A 261 -16.20 2.78 1.23
C ASP A 261 -17.26 2.15 2.15
N ALA A 262 -17.97 1.14 1.65
CA ALA A 262 -18.98 0.40 2.40
C ALA A 262 -18.79 -1.12 2.19
N PRO A 263 -17.74 -1.70 2.77
CA PRO A 263 -17.51 -3.13 2.68
C PRO A 263 -18.43 -3.88 3.64
N GLU A 264 -19.07 -4.92 3.14
CA GLU A 264 -19.81 -5.90 3.94
C GLU A 264 -18.91 -7.10 4.21
N THR A 265 -19.05 -7.70 5.40
CA THR A 265 -18.25 -8.86 5.80
C THR A 265 -19.12 -9.92 6.45
N ILE A 266 -19.04 -11.14 5.93
CA ILE A 266 -19.71 -12.33 6.45
C ILE A 266 -18.67 -13.30 6.99
N PHE A 267 -18.95 -13.81 8.19
CA PHE A 267 -18.12 -14.80 8.86
C PHE A 267 -18.90 -16.10 9.01
N THR A 268 -18.29 -17.22 8.65
CA THR A 268 -18.82 -18.56 8.95
C THR A 268 -17.76 -19.40 9.64
N SER A 269 -18.19 -20.39 10.42
CA SER A 269 -17.28 -21.28 11.14
C SER A 269 -17.74 -22.72 11.07
N GLN A 270 -16.77 -23.62 11.17
CA GLN A 270 -16.99 -25.04 11.34
C GLN A 270 -16.11 -25.53 12.50
N PRO A 271 -16.69 -26.06 13.60
CA PRO A 271 -18.13 -26.17 13.92
C PRO A 271 -18.90 -24.83 13.91
N PRO A 272 -20.23 -24.82 13.69
CA PRO A 272 -21.00 -23.59 13.52
C PRO A 272 -21.11 -22.79 14.82
N LEU A 273 -20.78 -21.50 14.75
CA LEU A 273 -20.90 -20.51 15.81
C LEU A 273 -21.75 -19.30 15.36
N ALA A 274 -22.29 -18.56 16.33
CA ALA A 274 -22.91 -17.25 16.08
C ALA A 274 -21.86 -16.20 15.65
N GLN A 275 -22.28 -15.17 14.91
CA GLN A 275 -21.36 -14.20 14.30
C GLN A 275 -20.48 -13.48 15.33
N GLU A 276 -21.04 -13.13 16.48
CA GLU A 276 -20.33 -12.45 17.57
C GLU A 276 -19.26 -13.34 18.21
N GLU A 277 -19.50 -14.65 18.24
CA GLU A 277 -18.54 -15.64 18.72
C GLU A 277 -17.38 -15.79 17.75
N ILE A 278 -17.64 -15.77 16.43
CA ILE A 278 -16.60 -15.82 15.40
C ILE A 278 -15.74 -14.55 15.43
N ILE A 279 -16.36 -13.37 15.58
CA ILE A 279 -15.65 -12.09 15.71
C ILE A 279 -14.75 -12.13 16.94
N SER A 280 -15.25 -12.59 18.09
CA SER A 280 -14.46 -12.77 19.30
C SER A 280 -13.29 -13.74 19.08
N LEU A 281 -13.54 -14.85 18.39
CA LEU A 281 -12.53 -15.86 18.11
C LEU A 281 -11.42 -15.31 17.20
N ILE A 282 -11.74 -14.54 16.18
CA ILE A 282 -10.74 -13.88 15.31
C ILE A 282 -9.96 -12.82 16.08
N ALA A 283 -10.66 -11.98 16.85
CA ALA A 283 -10.11 -10.80 17.50
C ALA A 283 -9.32 -11.12 18.76
N THR A 284 -9.70 -12.16 19.48
CA THR A 284 -9.12 -12.53 20.77
C THR A 284 -8.51 -13.92 20.76
N GLY A 285 -8.96 -14.83 19.88
CA GLY A 285 -8.57 -16.25 19.87
C GLY A 285 -9.47 -17.17 20.72
N VAL A 286 -10.58 -16.67 21.28
CA VAL A 286 -11.59 -17.44 22.06
C VAL A 286 -13.00 -16.92 21.76
N THR A 287 -13.98 -17.78 22.00
CA THR A 287 -15.40 -17.44 21.98
C THR A 287 -15.78 -16.53 23.16
N ARG A 288 -16.84 -15.72 23.03
CA ARG A 288 -17.38 -14.90 24.11
C ARG A 288 -17.88 -15.75 25.26
N ALA A 289 -18.43 -16.93 25.00
CA ALA A 289 -18.83 -17.86 26.05
C ALA A 289 -17.65 -18.26 26.96
N GLU A 290 -16.47 -18.49 26.37
CA GLU A 290 -15.24 -18.73 27.14
C GLU A 290 -14.74 -17.46 27.87
N LEU A 291 -14.88 -16.28 27.25
CA LEU A 291 -14.52 -15.00 27.86
C LEU A 291 -15.42 -14.63 29.05
N SER A 292 -16.73 -14.88 28.95
CA SER A 292 -17.71 -14.57 30.01
C SER A 292 -17.69 -15.60 31.14
N GLY A 293 -17.30 -16.85 30.84
CA GLY A 293 -17.08 -17.89 31.85
C GLY A 293 -15.82 -17.71 32.70
N SER A 294 -14.92 -16.79 32.33
CA SER A 294 -13.66 -16.56 33.04
C SER A 294 -13.10 -15.14 32.87
N SER A 295 -13.36 -14.27 33.86
CA SER A 295 -12.88 -12.86 33.89
C SER A 295 -11.36 -12.70 33.73
N ASN A 296 -10.58 -13.74 34.06
CA ASN A 296 -9.13 -13.76 33.94
C ASN A 296 -8.60 -13.92 32.50
N VAL A 297 -9.37 -14.49 31.56
CA VAL A 297 -8.92 -14.69 30.18
C VAL A 297 -8.85 -13.37 29.40
N LEU A 298 -9.77 -12.44 29.69
CA LEU A 298 -9.76 -11.07 29.15
C LEU A 298 -8.51 -10.29 29.60
N ALA A 299 -8.20 -10.33 30.90
CA ALA A 299 -7.05 -9.63 31.47
C ALA A 299 -5.70 -10.17 30.94
N GLY A 300 -5.57 -11.50 30.82
CA GLY A 300 -4.37 -12.14 30.27
C GLY A 300 -4.11 -11.78 28.79
N ARG A 301 -5.17 -11.69 27.97
CA ARG A 301 -5.04 -11.36 26.54
C ARG A 301 -4.85 -9.88 26.28
N ALA A 302 -5.49 -9.01 27.07
CA ALA A 302 -5.17 -7.57 27.07
C ALA A 302 -3.71 -7.33 27.46
N GLY A 303 -3.19 -8.07 28.45
CA GLY A 303 -1.77 -8.07 28.80
C GLY A 303 -0.88 -8.54 27.63
N MET A 304 -1.27 -9.60 26.91
CA MET A 304 -0.52 -10.11 25.76
C MET A 304 -0.49 -9.11 24.59
N LEU A 305 -1.59 -8.41 24.30
CA LEU A 305 -1.63 -7.35 23.29
C LEU A 305 -0.71 -6.19 23.66
N LEU A 306 -0.71 -5.78 24.93
CA LEU A 306 0.20 -4.75 25.44
C LEU A 306 1.67 -5.19 25.32
N VAL A 307 1.99 -6.44 25.67
CA VAL A 307 3.34 -6.99 25.51
C VAL A 307 3.75 -7.07 24.03
N GLN A 308 2.87 -7.53 23.14
CA GLN A 308 3.14 -7.58 21.69
C GLN A 308 3.40 -6.19 21.11
N GLN A 309 2.60 -5.19 21.50
CA GLN A 309 2.76 -3.82 21.04
C GLN A 309 4.03 -3.18 21.62
N LEU A 310 4.33 -3.40 22.91
CA LEU A 310 5.54 -2.91 23.55
C LEU A 310 6.79 -3.55 22.94
N TYR A 311 6.76 -4.86 22.69
CA TYR A 311 7.83 -5.58 22.00
C TYR A 311 8.06 -5.06 20.58
N ARG A 312 6.99 -4.90 19.77
CA ARG A 312 7.11 -4.32 18.42
C ARG A 312 7.71 -2.91 18.45
N LYS A 313 7.28 -2.08 19.40
CA LYS A 313 7.75 -0.69 19.54
C LYS A 313 9.21 -0.59 20.00
N ILE A 314 9.67 -1.51 20.86
CA ILE A 314 11.02 -1.48 21.44
C ILE A 314 12.03 -2.24 20.55
N PHE A 315 11.65 -3.39 19.97
CA PHE A 315 12.59 -4.32 19.34
C PHE A 315 12.45 -4.47 17.82
N LYS A 316 11.38 -4.00 17.18
CA LYS A 316 11.15 -4.16 15.71
C LYS A 316 10.77 -2.86 15.01
N LYS A 317 11.54 -1.79 15.22
CA LYS A 317 11.42 -0.58 14.42
C LYS A 317 12.06 -0.81 13.05
N GLY A 318 11.29 -1.29 12.07
CA GLY A 318 11.66 -1.26 10.65
C GLY A 318 11.98 -2.57 9.93
N GLU A 319 11.70 -3.76 10.51
CA GLU A 319 11.93 -5.04 9.83
C GLU A 319 10.64 -5.76 9.42
N SER A 320 10.70 -6.45 8.28
CA SER A 320 9.62 -7.27 7.73
C SER A 320 9.26 -8.43 8.66
N THR A 321 8.00 -8.86 8.58
CA THR A 321 7.40 -9.93 9.40
C THR A 321 7.90 -11.32 8.98
N GLN A 322 9.21 -11.53 8.88
CA GLN A 322 9.77 -12.87 8.70
C GLN A 322 9.97 -13.55 10.05
N SER A 323 9.22 -14.64 10.24
CA SER A 323 9.33 -15.65 11.28
C SER A 323 8.95 -15.24 12.72
N ASN A 324 7.76 -15.64 13.13
CA ASN A 324 7.32 -15.69 14.54
C ASN A 324 7.89 -16.94 15.25
N THR A 325 9.17 -17.27 15.08
CA THR A 325 9.80 -18.45 15.74
C THR A 325 9.90 -18.31 17.26
N VAL A 326 9.85 -17.08 17.77
CA VAL A 326 9.92 -16.76 19.20
C VAL A 326 8.57 -17.01 19.91
N PHE A 327 7.44 -16.92 19.21
CA PHE A 327 6.12 -17.08 19.81
C PHE A 327 5.69 -18.54 19.98
N ASN A 328 6.22 -19.46 19.16
CA ASN A 328 6.10 -20.91 19.42
C ASN A 328 6.82 -21.36 20.70
N ARG A 329 7.63 -20.48 21.32
CA ARG A 329 8.38 -20.75 22.55
C ARG A 329 7.73 -20.15 23.79
N LEU A 330 6.67 -19.35 23.63
CA LEU A 330 5.94 -18.74 24.74
C LEU A 330 4.64 -19.51 24.99
N ASP A 331 4.56 -20.20 26.12
CA ASP A 331 3.39 -20.94 26.58
C ASP A 331 2.80 -20.20 27.79
N LEU A 332 1.55 -19.75 27.68
CA LEU A 332 0.87 -18.93 28.69
C LEU A 332 -0.30 -19.72 29.26
N ASP A 333 -0.18 -20.05 30.54
CA ASP A 333 -1.17 -20.81 31.30
C ASP A 333 -1.89 -19.86 32.26
N VAL A 334 -3.18 -19.65 32.01
CA VAL A 334 -4.01 -18.65 32.69
C VAL A 334 -5.03 -19.39 33.55
N GLY A 335 -5.00 -19.19 34.86
CA GLY A 335 -5.94 -19.83 35.78
C GLY A 335 -5.36 -20.98 36.59
N THR A 336 -4.04 -21.21 36.53
CA THR A 336 -3.37 -22.15 37.44
C THR A 336 -3.51 -21.68 38.88
N VAL A 337 -3.89 -22.58 39.78
CA VAL A 337 -3.88 -22.33 41.21
C VAL A 337 -2.47 -22.65 41.71
N ASP A 338 -1.81 -21.69 42.36
CA ASP A 338 -0.53 -21.94 43.00
C ASP A 338 -0.75 -23.00 44.10
N PRO A 339 -0.14 -24.19 43.97
CA PRO A 339 -0.37 -25.30 44.90
C PRO A 339 0.11 -25.01 46.32
N ARG A 340 0.93 -23.97 46.53
CA ARG A 340 1.42 -23.56 47.86
C ARG A 340 0.53 -22.53 48.53
N THR A 341 -0.04 -21.60 47.75
CA THR A 341 -0.81 -20.48 48.28
C THR A 341 -2.31 -20.64 48.10
N GLY A 342 -2.75 -21.60 47.27
CA GLY A 342 -4.17 -21.82 46.93
C GLY A 342 -4.77 -20.68 46.11
N ARG A 343 -3.96 -19.71 45.67
CA ARG A 343 -4.39 -18.51 44.96
C ARG A 343 -4.18 -18.68 43.46
N GLN A 344 -5.07 -18.08 42.68
CA GLN A 344 -4.94 -18.07 41.23
C GLN A 344 -3.71 -17.26 40.81
N GLN A 345 -3.00 -17.74 39.79
CA GLN A 345 -1.87 -17.06 39.19
C GLN A 345 -1.87 -17.22 37.65
N VAL A 346 -1.24 -16.26 36.97
CA VAL A 346 -0.93 -16.30 35.55
C VAL A 346 0.52 -16.73 35.40
N SER A 347 0.77 -17.84 34.71
CA SER A 347 2.13 -18.35 34.46
C SER A 347 2.48 -18.20 32.99
N GLY A 348 3.54 -17.46 32.67
CA GLY A 348 4.16 -17.44 31.34
C GLY A 348 5.46 -18.25 31.33
N ARG A 349 5.59 -19.19 30.40
CA ARG A 349 6.80 -19.97 30.17
C ARG A 349 7.41 -19.59 28.84
N PHE A 350 8.68 -19.21 28.84
CA PHE A 350 9.44 -18.87 27.65
C PHE A 350 10.61 -19.83 27.49
N LYS A 351 10.52 -20.71 26.49
CA LYS A 351 11.56 -21.69 26.19
C LYS A 351 12.71 -21.00 25.44
N ILE A 352 13.88 -20.89 26.06
CA ILE A 352 15.08 -20.34 25.41
C ILE A 352 15.63 -21.37 24.42
N ASN A 353 15.78 -22.61 24.89
CA ASN A 353 16.19 -23.78 24.10
C ASN A 353 15.67 -25.07 24.79
N ASP A 354 16.09 -26.25 24.35
CA ASP A 354 15.63 -27.53 24.93
C ASP A 354 16.03 -27.77 26.39
N GLN A 355 16.98 -26.99 26.91
CA GLN A 355 17.51 -27.13 28.27
C GLN A 355 17.10 -25.98 29.19
N PHE A 356 16.85 -24.78 28.68
CA PHE A 356 16.58 -23.58 29.47
C PHE A 356 15.17 -23.01 29.19
N VAL A 357 14.40 -22.80 30.26
CA VAL A 357 13.04 -22.24 30.23
C VAL A 357 12.91 -21.15 31.28
N ILE A 358 12.52 -19.95 30.88
CA ILE A 358 12.11 -18.89 31.81
C ILE A 358 10.65 -19.12 32.18
N VAL A 359 10.29 -18.99 33.45
CA VAL A 359 8.91 -19.04 33.94
C VAL A 359 8.64 -17.78 34.74
N GLY A 360 7.61 -17.03 34.39
CA GLY A 360 7.13 -15.87 35.12
C GLY A 360 5.74 -16.14 35.67
N ASP A 361 5.55 -16.08 36.97
CA ASP A 361 4.24 -16.17 37.63
C ASP A 361 3.78 -14.78 38.11
N LEU A 362 2.50 -14.49 37.94
CA LEU A 362 1.81 -13.28 38.41
C LEU A 362 0.58 -13.67 39.23
N GLY A 363 0.63 -13.43 40.55
CA GLY A 363 -0.45 -13.75 41.48
C GLY A 363 -1.47 -12.62 41.64
N VAL A 364 -2.69 -12.97 42.05
CA VAL A 364 -3.72 -11.96 42.41
C VAL A 364 -3.24 -11.13 43.60
N GLY A 365 -3.10 -9.81 43.39
CA GLY A 365 -2.49 -8.87 44.34
C GLY A 365 -1.14 -8.29 43.91
N GLY A 366 -0.67 -8.56 42.68
CA GLY A 366 0.54 -7.93 42.13
C GLY A 366 1.86 -8.59 42.53
N THR A 367 1.81 -9.80 43.10
CA THR A 367 3.01 -10.58 43.39
C THR A 367 3.58 -11.14 42.08
N TYR A 368 4.87 -10.91 41.84
CA TYR A 368 5.60 -11.39 40.66
C TYR A 368 6.70 -12.36 41.08
N ARG A 369 6.84 -13.45 40.33
CA ARG A 369 7.95 -14.40 40.48
C ARG A 369 8.56 -14.73 39.13
N GLY A 370 9.86 -14.54 38.98
CA GLY A 370 10.63 -15.04 37.84
C GLY A 370 11.49 -16.24 38.25
N MET A 371 11.49 -17.29 37.44
CA MET A 371 12.32 -18.49 37.62
C MET A 371 13.00 -18.84 36.31
N LEU A 372 14.26 -19.27 36.37
CA LEU A 372 14.93 -19.94 35.27
C LEU A 372 15.01 -21.43 35.59
N LYS A 373 14.38 -22.25 34.77
CA LYS A 373 14.39 -23.72 34.90
C LYS A 373 15.39 -24.30 33.91
N TYR A 374 16.23 -25.20 34.40
CA TYR A 374 17.19 -25.97 33.61
C TYR A 374 16.82 -27.46 33.64
N LEU A 375 16.75 -28.10 32.48
CA LEU A 375 16.40 -29.51 32.34
C LEU A 375 17.67 -30.34 32.12
N ILE A 376 18.02 -31.18 33.10
CA ILE A 376 19.07 -32.19 32.98
C ILE A 376 18.40 -33.53 32.65
N ARG A 377 18.78 -34.13 31.52
CA ARG A 377 18.38 -35.50 31.17
C ARG A 377 19.54 -36.43 31.48
N PHE A 378 19.32 -37.39 32.37
CA PHE A 378 20.22 -38.53 32.52
C PHE A 378 19.83 -39.59 31.48
N ARG A 379 20.83 -40.20 30.85
CA ARG A 379 20.63 -41.35 29.94
C ARG A 379 20.50 -42.63 30.73
#